data_AF-A0A4Z1ISL4-F1
#
_entry.id   AF-A0A4Z1ISL4-F1
#
_cell.length_a   1.000
_cell.length_b   1.000
_cell.length_c   1.000
_cell.angle_alpha   90.00
_cell.angle_beta   90.00
_cell.angle_gamma   90.00
#
_symmetry.space_group_name_H-M   'P 1'
#
loop_
_entity.id
_entity.type
_entity.pdbx_description
1 polymer ?
#
loop_
_entity_poly.entity_id
_entity_poly.type
_entity_poly.pdbx_seq_one_letter_code
_entity_poly.pdbx_strand_id
1 'polypeptide(L)'
;MTRNYGKKRPAASAAAVAIFGSTTQSVASVKTSSTTTSKSQSPQRDLAEITNLLENTNLLESTDEVTVLLEKTSLETRVNSLDNPLDLKNIGQDSSSKDAPDLLDETTLDSTIETIISLEKTLAPIEPKIEVPIPQTPVSISPTPLPINPRLAASLSPLLLAYEKDNGYPLTTKNWDDVLAPGSSIQKIAEASYAEVFRITNPIGSSILKLLRLKVPTDLTSKKSDTAIKVDTVVSEMRLMNALTEIPGFVKFKDAHIVEGKPPAAFVTAYEGHLNAGGESYFPHPNKISKHAVFLAIELGDAGHVLEKYPIKNVDQLWDIFLGVVIALARAEIEHEFEHRDLHENNICILERTPPPAAPKPNSKSKSKTKPQILPSPHKFGNSGLEITILDYGLSRATIYPVSSSSNPSPAPETVFYNLESDTAVFSSFEPSTIAGLQFDTYRRMRAYLFSGGVSNTNANTSSKAIRDAIKQKKHSWEEYMPYSNVLWLYFLMEYLTEVAPKGGRGKPGRQAWVRETEELRWLLDPDWVPGNGASDGKEKGDGEGEEEEELGLGCAGDVLQYAFDMGWVCEEDLGDADTSRLSLREDSYVGLEKEKKSPSALK
;
A
#
# COMPACT_ATOMS: atom_id res chain seq x y z
N MET A 1 23.15 11.96 43.09
CA MET A 1 22.13 10.93 42.83
C MET A 1 21.99 10.80 41.32
N THR A 2 22.09 9.60 40.77
CA THR A 2 21.94 9.33 39.34
C THR A 2 20.46 9.25 38.96
N ARG A 3 20.01 10.09 38.01
CA ARG A 3 18.72 9.90 37.35
C ARG A 3 18.87 8.83 36.27
N ASN A 4 17.95 7.86 36.24
CA ASN A 4 17.87 6.90 35.15
C ASN A 4 17.27 7.59 33.92
N TYR A 5 17.89 7.41 32.76
CA TYR A 5 17.37 7.86 31.46
C TYR A 5 16.56 6.74 30.80
N GLY A 6 15.60 7.12 29.95
CA GLY A 6 14.97 6.22 28.98
C GLY A 6 14.02 5.18 29.54
N LYS A 7 12.76 5.57 29.79
CA LYS A 7 11.67 4.70 29.34
C LYS A 7 11.59 4.87 27.82
N LYS A 8 11.72 3.80 27.04
CA LYS A 8 11.22 3.83 25.65
C LYS A 8 9.72 4.11 25.72
N ARG A 9 9.20 5.07 24.93
CA ARG A 9 7.78 5.01 24.52
C ARG A 9 7.60 3.69 23.73
N PRO A 10 6.44 3.00 23.84
CA PRO A 10 6.22 1.74 23.12
C PRO A 10 6.34 1.91 21.60
N ALA A 11 6.58 0.80 20.89
CA ALA A 11 6.81 0.78 19.43
C ALA A 11 5.64 1.38 18.61
N ALA A 12 4.43 1.34 19.17
CA ALA A 12 3.32 2.16 18.74
C ALA A 12 2.57 2.69 19.97
N SER A 13 1.78 3.76 19.78
CA SER A 13 0.88 4.25 20.81
C SER A 13 -0.09 3.15 21.26
N ALA A 14 -0.30 3.04 22.58
CA ALA A 14 -1.21 2.04 23.15
C ALA A 14 -2.65 2.21 22.62
N ALA A 15 -3.00 3.46 22.28
CA ALA A 15 -4.23 3.84 21.59
C ALA A 15 -4.34 3.18 20.21
N ALA A 16 -3.35 3.37 19.33
CA ALA A 16 -3.34 2.77 17.99
C ALA A 16 -3.31 1.23 18.03
N VAL A 17 -2.63 0.63 19.02
CA VAL A 17 -2.63 -0.82 19.24
C VAL A 17 -3.99 -1.34 19.75
N ALA A 18 -4.73 -0.53 20.51
CA ALA A 18 -6.11 -0.86 20.87
C ALA A 18 -7.06 -0.77 19.67
N ILE A 19 -6.85 0.22 18.79
CA ILE A 19 -7.61 0.45 17.56
C ILE A 19 -7.44 -0.69 16.53
N PHE A 20 -6.20 -1.10 16.22
CA PHE A 20 -5.95 -2.13 15.19
C PHE A 20 -5.79 -3.56 15.76
N GLY A 21 -5.71 -3.71 17.09
CA GLY A 21 -5.40 -4.97 17.76
C GLY A 21 -3.90 -5.33 17.76
N SER A 22 -3.48 -6.19 18.68
CA SER A 22 -2.07 -6.62 18.78
C SER A 22 -1.83 -8.02 18.20
N THR A 23 -1.12 -8.11 17.08
CA THR A 23 -0.66 -9.39 16.49
C THR A 23 0.60 -9.91 17.19
N THR A 24 0.53 -10.15 18.51
CA THR A 24 1.65 -10.69 19.30
C THR A 24 1.44 -12.17 19.61
N GLN A 25 2.21 -13.06 18.97
CA GLN A 25 2.20 -14.49 19.29
C GLN A 25 2.75 -14.75 20.70
N SER A 26 2.05 -15.59 21.48
CA SER A 26 2.41 -15.88 22.87
C SER A 26 3.66 -16.77 22.95
N VAL A 27 4.81 -16.20 23.30
CA VAL A 27 6.04 -16.94 23.59
C VAL A 27 6.03 -17.43 25.03
N ALA A 28 5.80 -18.72 25.24
CA ALA A 28 5.76 -19.33 26.56
C ALA A 28 7.15 -19.36 27.24
N SER A 29 7.30 -18.61 28.34
CA SER A 29 8.56 -18.50 29.09
C SER A 29 8.91 -19.78 29.87
N VAL A 30 9.88 -20.55 29.36
CA VAL A 30 10.49 -21.68 30.06
C VAL A 30 11.45 -21.17 31.15
N LYS A 31 11.23 -21.59 32.40
CA LYS A 31 12.09 -21.24 33.55
C LYS A 31 13.38 -22.05 33.52
N THR A 32 14.53 -21.38 33.55
CA THR A 32 15.83 -21.97 33.92
C THR A 32 16.32 -21.36 35.23
N SER A 33 17.01 -22.16 36.04
CA SER A 33 17.42 -21.80 37.41
C SER A 33 18.91 -21.52 37.51
N SER A 34 19.26 -20.46 38.22
CA SER A 34 20.59 -20.27 38.81
C SER A 34 20.45 -19.57 40.16
N THR A 35 21.40 -19.81 41.08
CA THR A 35 21.21 -19.56 42.51
C THR A 35 22.30 -18.66 43.07
N THR A 36 21.92 -17.53 43.68
CA THR A 36 22.73 -16.82 44.68
C THR A 36 21.84 -16.01 45.62
N THR A 37 22.31 -15.80 46.85
CA THR A 37 21.47 -15.37 47.98
C THR A 37 21.88 -14.03 48.57
N SER A 38 20.90 -13.17 48.87
CA SER A 38 20.95 -12.27 50.03
C SER A 38 19.55 -12.06 50.63
N LYS A 39 19.50 -11.71 51.92
CA LYS A 39 18.31 -11.40 52.74
C LYS A 39 18.31 -9.88 52.96
N SER A 40 17.21 -9.15 53.22
CA SER A 40 15.75 -9.38 53.20
C SER A 40 15.07 -8.00 52.91
N GLN A 41 13.76 -7.72 52.97
CA GLN A 41 12.59 -8.40 53.57
C GLN A 41 11.27 -7.92 52.91
N SER A 42 10.14 -8.50 53.32
CA SER A 42 8.78 -8.13 52.90
C SER A 42 8.06 -7.26 53.96
N PRO A 43 6.87 -6.70 53.64
CA PRO A 43 5.64 -7.50 53.79
C PRO A 43 4.77 -7.57 52.52
N GLN A 44 3.95 -8.63 52.44
CA GLN A 44 2.97 -8.87 51.36
C GLN A 44 1.62 -8.21 51.65
N ARG A 45 0.87 -7.90 50.60
CA ARG A 45 -0.60 -8.04 50.53
C ARG A 45 -1.03 -8.52 49.13
N ASP A 46 -0.82 -9.81 48.94
CA ASP A 46 -1.67 -10.78 48.22
C ASP A 46 -2.57 -10.29 47.07
N LEU A 47 -2.20 -10.67 45.83
CA LEU A 47 -3.17 -10.82 44.74
C LEU A 47 -3.98 -12.09 44.99
N ALA A 48 -5.12 -11.96 45.67
CA ALA A 48 -6.04 -13.07 45.97
C ALA A 48 -7.53 -12.70 45.76
N GLU A 49 -7.80 -11.56 45.12
CA GLU A 49 -9.12 -11.09 44.71
C GLU A 49 -9.11 -10.79 43.19
N ILE A 50 -10.29 -10.66 42.57
CA ILE A 50 -10.48 -10.65 41.11
C ILE A 50 -10.17 -12.00 40.43
N THR A 51 -10.83 -13.07 40.89
CA THR A 51 -10.97 -14.33 40.11
C THR A 51 -12.27 -15.07 40.43
N ASN A 52 -13.34 -14.35 40.79
CA ASN A 52 -14.53 -14.96 41.39
C ASN A 52 -15.83 -14.15 41.14
N LEU A 53 -16.16 -13.86 39.88
CA LEU A 53 -17.41 -13.16 39.51
C LEU A 53 -17.90 -13.45 38.07
N LEU A 54 -17.81 -14.71 37.63
CA LEU A 54 -18.36 -15.18 36.34
C LEU A 54 -19.05 -16.56 36.42
N GLU A 55 -19.50 -16.95 37.61
CA GLU A 55 -20.43 -18.06 37.81
C GLU A 55 -21.66 -17.57 38.58
N ASN A 56 -22.84 -18.12 38.25
CA ASN A 56 -24.20 -17.69 38.65
C ASN A 56 -24.71 -16.44 37.90
N THR A 57 -25.87 -16.42 37.22
CA THR A 57 -26.92 -17.45 37.06
C THR A 57 -27.70 -17.34 35.72
N ASN A 58 -27.94 -18.51 35.13
CA ASN A 58 -29.17 -19.01 34.49
C ASN A 58 -29.95 -18.15 33.46
N LEU A 59 -29.86 -18.61 32.20
CA LEU A 59 -30.95 -19.20 31.40
C LEU A 59 -32.41 -19.06 31.92
N LEU A 60 -33.31 -18.80 30.97
CA LEU A 60 -34.71 -19.24 31.00
C LEU A 60 -35.14 -19.60 29.56
N GLU A 61 -35.73 -20.79 29.38
CA GLU A 61 -36.02 -21.39 28.07
C GLU A 61 -37.46 -21.11 27.58
N SER A 62 -37.65 -21.15 26.26
CA SER A 62 -38.90 -21.61 25.66
C SER A 62 -38.62 -22.26 24.30
N THR A 63 -38.91 -23.55 24.17
CA THR A 63 -38.81 -24.33 22.92
C THR A 63 -40.01 -24.10 22.00
N ASP A 64 -39.88 -24.44 20.71
CA ASP A 64 -40.80 -25.38 20.04
C ASP A 64 -40.25 -25.88 18.68
N GLU A 65 -40.87 -26.94 18.16
CA GLU A 65 -40.40 -27.91 17.16
C GLU A 65 -40.16 -27.32 15.73
N VAL A 66 -39.04 -27.57 15.04
CA VAL A 66 -38.63 -28.81 14.31
C VAL A 66 -39.56 -29.23 13.16
N THR A 67 -39.08 -29.10 11.91
CA THR A 67 -39.13 -30.17 10.88
C THR A 67 -38.09 -29.89 9.79
N VAL A 68 -37.42 -30.93 9.28
CA VAL A 68 -36.57 -30.90 8.06
C VAL A 68 -37.18 -31.84 7.01
N LEU A 69 -37.25 -31.40 5.74
CA LEU A 69 -37.48 -32.30 4.60
C LEU A 69 -36.69 -31.86 3.36
N LEU A 70 -36.49 -32.82 2.45
CA LEU A 70 -35.63 -32.76 1.26
C LEU A 70 -36.44 -32.95 -0.04
N GLU A 71 -35.72 -32.79 -1.16
CA GLU A 71 -35.95 -33.43 -2.48
C GLU A 71 -36.55 -32.61 -3.66
N LYS A 72 -35.63 -32.25 -4.59
CA LYS A 72 -35.57 -32.63 -6.03
C LYS A 72 -36.70 -32.22 -7.03
N THR A 73 -36.30 -32.25 -8.31
CA THR A 73 -37.12 -32.26 -9.55
C THR A 73 -37.84 -30.95 -9.93
N SER A 74 -38.12 -30.62 -11.20
CA SER A 74 -37.45 -30.96 -12.48
C SER A 74 -37.79 -29.89 -13.55
N LEU A 75 -37.13 -29.96 -14.71
CA LEU A 75 -37.30 -29.13 -15.91
C LEU A 75 -38.69 -29.24 -16.59
N GLU A 76 -38.88 -28.38 -17.60
CA GLU A 76 -39.77 -28.49 -18.79
C GLU A 76 -41.23 -27.98 -18.74
N THR A 77 -41.86 -27.40 -19.79
CA THR A 77 -41.45 -26.69 -21.06
C THR A 77 -42.69 -25.92 -21.64
N ARG A 78 -42.49 -25.02 -22.63
CA ARG A 78 -43.47 -24.37 -23.57
C ARG A 78 -44.25 -23.16 -23.03
N VAL A 79 -44.47 -22.02 -23.71
CA VAL A 79 -44.41 -21.55 -25.14
C VAL A 79 -45.69 -21.75 -25.98
N ASN A 80 -46.32 -20.61 -26.35
CA ASN A 80 -47.17 -20.27 -27.52
C ASN A 80 -47.31 -18.71 -27.47
N SER A 81 -47.09 -17.89 -28.51
CA SER A 81 -47.76 -17.73 -29.83
C SER A 81 -49.20 -17.19 -29.73
N LEU A 82 -49.68 -16.23 -30.54
CA LEU A 82 -49.07 -15.41 -31.61
C LEU A 82 -50.00 -14.20 -31.94
N ASP A 83 -49.68 -13.49 -33.03
CA ASP A 83 -50.56 -12.67 -33.90
C ASP A 83 -50.57 -11.12 -33.83
N ASN A 84 -50.82 -10.57 -35.02
CA ASN A 84 -50.70 -9.19 -35.53
C ASN A 84 -52.08 -8.84 -36.17
N PRO A 85 -52.47 -7.56 -36.45
CA PRO A 85 -51.90 -6.87 -37.62
C PRO A 85 -51.96 -5.30 -37.70
N LEU A 86 -51.09 -4.75 -38.57
CA LEU A 86 -51.29 -3.65 -39.56
C LEU A 86 -52.17 -2.40 -39.28
N ASP A 87 -51.62 -1.21 -39.61
CA ASP A 87 -52.02 -0.46 -40.83
C ASP A 87 -50.90 0.50 -41.31
N LEU A 88 -51.13 1.28 -42.39
CA LEU A 88 -50.11 1.78 -43.34
C LEU A 88 -50.31 3.26 -43.78
N LYS A 89 -49.33 3.83 -44.53
CA LYS A 89 -49.32 5.12 -45.32
C LYS A 89 -48.95 6.38 -44.50
N ASN A 90 -48.39 7.49 -45.01
CA ASN A 90 -47.74 7.97 -46.27
C ASN A 90 -47.14 9.39 -45.93
N ILE A 91 -46.30 10.15 -46.65
CA ILE A 91 -45.44 10.13 -47.89
C ILE A 91 -44.44 11.33 -47.70
N GLY A 92 -43.31 11.53 -48.41
CA GLY A 92 -42.58 10.84 -49.48
C GLY A 92 -41.62 11.82 -50.22
N GLN A 93 -40.82 11.33 -51.19
CA GLN A 93 -39.95 12.08 -52.15
C GLN A 93 -38.71 12.84 -51.55
N ASP A 94 -37.55 12.98 -52.20
CA ASP A 94 -36.92 12.41 -53.43
C ASP A 94 -35.41 12.81 -53.48
N SER A 95 -34.46 12.35 -54.34
CA SER A 95 -34.36 11.28 -55.36
C SER A 95 -32.88 11.04 -55.75
N SER A 96 -32.58 9.94 -56.47
CA SER A 96 -31.32 9.67 -57.26
C SER A 96 -30.00 9.48 -56.47
N SER A 97 -29.05 8.58 -56.81
CA SER A 97 -28.82 7.71 -57.99
C SER A 97 -28.10 6.41 -57.53
N LYS A 98 -28.41 5.19 -58.01
CA LYS A 98 -27.90 4.50 -59.23
C LYS A 98 -26.39 4.21 -59.23
N ASP A 99 -25.88 3.00 -59.57
CA ASP A 99 -26.48 1.72 -60.00
C ASP A 99 -25.60 0.51 -59.55
N ALA A 100 -26.12 -0.72 -59.60
CA ALA A 100 -25.41 -2.00 -59.40
C ALA A 100 -25.46 -2.90 -60.66
N PRO A 101 -24.69 -4.01 -60.73
CA PRO A 101 -25.33 -5.36 -60.86
C PRO A 101 -24.51 -6.50 -60.15
N ASP A 102 -25.11 -7.42 -59.36
CA ASP A 102 -25.74 -8.73 -59.72
C ASP A 102 -24.76 -9.94 -59.75
N LEU A 103 -25.07 -11.22 -59.42
CA LEU A 103 -26.27 -11.90 -58.86
C LEU A 103 -25.96 -13.37 -58.40
N LEU A 104 -26.75 -13.93 -57.44
CA LEU A 104 -27.11 -15.37 -57.17
C LEU A 104 -26.01 -16.40 -56.74
N ASP A 105 -26.26 -17.53 -56.07
CA ASP A 105 -27.45 -18.19 -55.42
C ASP A 105 -26.98 -18.80 -54.04
N GLU A 106 -27.76 -18.90 -52.95
CA GLU A 106 -28.75 -19.96 -52.57
C GLU A 106 -28.29 -21.44 -52.73
N THR A 107 -28.63 -22.41 -51.86
CA THR A 107 -29.77 -22.58 -50.91
C THR A 107 -29.38 -23.26 -49.56
N THR A 108 -30.38 -23.39 -48.67
CA THR A 108 -30.37 -23.98 -47.31
C THR A 108 -30.06 -25.48 -47.19
N LEU A 109 -29.63 -25.90 -45.99
CA LEU A 109 -29.68 -27.29 -45.51
C LEU A 109 -30.20 -27.32 -44.06
N ASP A 110 -31.38 -27.89 -43.86
CA ASP A 110 -31.81 -28.39 -42.54
C ASP A 110 -32.95 -29.41 -42.70
N SER A 111 -32.70 -30.70 -42.41
CA SER A 111 -33.74 -31.74 -42.37
C SER A 111 -33.23 -33.05 -41.74
N THR A 112 -33.85 -33.42 -40.61
CA THR A 112 -34.46 -34.76 -40.36
C THR A 112 -33.62 -35.97 -40.83
N ILE A 113 -32.87 -36.70 -40.00
CA ILE A 113 -33.23 -37.28 -38.69
C ILE A 113 -34.73 -37.61 -38.57
N GLU A 114 -35.20 -38.50 -39.43
CA GLU A 114 -35.87 -39.74 -38.99
C GLU A 114 -36.23 -40.62 -40.19
N THR A 115 -35.50 -41.72 -40.37
CA THR A 115 -36.08 -42.97 -40.88
C THR A 115 -35.38 -44.11 -40.16
N ILE A 116 -36.04 -44.59 -39.11
CA ILE A 116 -35.59 -45.69 -38.26
C ILE A 116 -35.77 -47.02 -39.03
N ILE A 117 -35.11 -48.09 -38.58
CA ILE A 117 -35.25 -49.48 -39.08
C ILE A 117 -34.53 -49.66 -40.43
N SER A 118 -33.50 -50.50 -40.57
CA SER A 118 -33.54 -51.93 -40.24
C SER A 118 -32.17 -52.59 -40.10
N LEU A 119 -32.07 -53.54 -39.16
CA LEU A 119 -31.08 -54.61 -38.99
C LEU A 119 -29.59 -54.29 -39.19
N GLU A 120 -28.85 -54.38 -38.09
CA GLU A 120 -27.50 -54.95 -38.11
C GLU A 120 -27.50 -56.34 -38.79
N LYS A 121 -26.48 -56.62 -39.60
CA LYS A 121 -25.89 -57.97 -39.67
C LYS A 121 -24.51 -57.98 -40.30
N THR A 122 -23.60 -58.73 -39.67
CA THR A 122 -22.32 -59.25 -40.22
C THR A 122 -21.43 -58.22 -40.93
N LEU A 123 -20.36 -57.73 -40.30
CA LEU A 123 -19.09 -58.48 -40.22
C LEU A 123 -18.11 -57.86 -39.22
N ALA A 124 -17.41 -58.73 -38.47
CA ALA A 124 -16.04 -58.48 -37.98
C ALA A 124 -15.04 -59.02 -39.06
N PRO A 125 -13.72 -58.76 -39.01
CA PRO A 125 -12.92 -58.34 -37.84
C PRO A 125 -11.75 -57.35 -38.14
N ILE A 126 -10.84 -57.21 -37.16
CA ILE A 126 -9.47 -56.63 -37.22
C ILE A 126 -9.39 -55.10 -37.15
N GLU A 127 -8.99 -54.59 -35.98
CA GLU A 127 -8.43 -53.24 -35.82
C GLU A 127 -6.91 -53.25 -36.06
N PRO A 128 -6.38 -52.46 -37.01
CA PRO A 128 -5.02 -51.94 -36.93
C PRO A 128 -5.03 -50.65 -36.08
N LYS A 129 -4.29 -50.64 -34.96
CA LYS A 129 -4.07 -49.39 -34.20
C LYS A 129 -3.31 -48.38 -35.05
N ILE A 130 -4.00 -47.33 -35.49
CA ILE A 130 -3.39 -46.10 -35.99
C ILE A 130 -3.40 -45.10 -34.83
N GLU A 131 -2.22 -44.78 -34.31
CA GLU A 131 -2.08 -43.76 -33.26
C GLU A 131 -2.24 -42.38 -33.88
N VAL A 132 -3.40 -41.76 -33.68
CA VAL A 132 -3.65 -40.37 -34.06
C VAL A 132 -2.85 -39.47 -33.12
N PRO A 133 -1.98 -38.56 -33.63
CA PRO A 133 -1.25 -37.63 -32.78
C PRO A 133 -2.22 -36.71 -32.03
N ILE A 134 -2.26 -36.85 -30.70
CA ILE A 134 -2.99 -35.91 -29.84
C ILE A 134 -2.33 -34.53 -30.02
N PRO A 135 -3.10 -33.46 -30.33
CA PRO A 135 -2.55 -32.11 -30.37
C PRO A 135 -1.95 -31.76 -29.01
N GLN A 136 -0.63 -31.64 -28.94
CA GLN A 136 0.04 -31.17 -27.75
C GLN A 136 -0.34 -29.71 -27.55
N THR A 137 -1.10 -29.43 -26.48
CA THR A 137 -1.19 -28.07 -25.94
C THR A 137 0.24 -27.59 -25.70
N PRO A 138 0.64 -26.42 -26.23
CA PRO A 138 1.99 -25.93 -26.00
C PRO A 138 2.18 -25.75 -24.50
N VAL A 139 3.14 -26.50 -23.95
CA VAL A 139 3.56 -26.32 -22.56
C VAL A 139 3.94 -24.85 -22.40
N SER A 140 3.34 -24.16 -21.43
CA SER A 140 3.77 -22.82 -21.08
C SER A 140 5.15 -22.93 -20.45
N ILE A 141 6.18 -22.82 -21.29
CA ILE A 141 7.57 -22.76 -20.85
C ILE A 141 7.73 -21.38 -20.22
N SER A 142 7.53 -21.31 -18.90
CA SER A 142 8.02 -20.18 -18.12
C SER A 142 9.51 -20.02 -18.43
N PRO A 143 9.97 -18.85 -18.93
CA PRO A 143 11.35 -18.71 -19.36
C PRO A 143 12.30 -19.03 -18.20
N THR A 144 13.21 -19.98 -18.40
CA THR A 144 14.24 -20.31 -17.41
C THR A 144 14.98 -19.02 -17.04
N PRO A 145 14.98 -18.59 -15.77
CA PRO A 145 15.53 -17.30 -15.39
C PRO A 145 16.96 -17.11 -15.88
N LEU A 146 17.26 -15.97 -16.51
CA LEU A 146 18.59 -15.71 -17.02
C LEU A 146 19.57 -15.60 -15.83
N PRO A 147 20.67 -16.39 -15.82
CA PRO A 147 21.65 -16.33 -14.76
C PRO A 147 22.39 -15.00 -14.82
N ILE A 148 22.58 -14.37 -13.66
CA ILE A 148 23.26 -13.09 -13.53
C ILE A 148 24.68 -13.20 -14.07
N ASN A 149 25.07 -12.25 -14.91
CA ASN A 149 26.42 -12.11 -15.45
C ASN A 149 27.47 -12.17 -14.33
N PRO A 150 28.40 -13.16 -14.34
CA PRO A 150 29.35 -13.36 -13.24
C PRO A 150 30.27 -12.15 -12.96
N ARG A 151 30.40 -11.21 -13.91
CA ARG A 151 31.14 -9.95 -13.72
C ARG A 151 30.38 -8.91 -12.91
N LEU A 152 29.05 -9.06 -12.78
CA LEU A 152 28.18 -8.21 -11.98
C LEU A 152 27.93 -8.78 -10.58
N ALA A 153 27.92 -10.10 -10.42
CA ALA A 153 27.53 -10.79 -9.19
C ALA A 153 28.15 -10.18 -7.92
N ALA A 154 29.48 -9.96 -7.89
CA ALA A 154 30.17 -9.37 -6.75
C ALA A 154 29.74 -7.92 -6.44
N SER A 155 29.40 -7.11 -7.46
CA SER A 155 28.92 -5.74 -7.28
C SER A 155 27.42 -5.61 -7.02
N LEU A 156 26.63 -6.60 -7.43
CA LEU A 156 25.19 -6.66 -7.15
C LEU A 156 24.89 -7.40 -5.83
N SER A 157 25.85 -8.16 -5.29
CA SER A 157 25.66 -9.04 -4.13
C SER A 157 24.88 -8.46 -2.95
N PRO A 158 25.04 -7.17 -2.53
CA PRO A 158 24.23 -6.60 -1.45
C PRO A 158 22.73 -6.60 -1.76
N LEU A 159 22.38 -6.29 -3.01
CA LEU A 159 21.00 -6.27 -3.51
C LEU A 159 20.44 -7.69 -3.71
N LEU A 160 21.24 -8.59 -4.28
CA LEU A 160 20.84 -9.98 -4.54
C LEU A 160 20.54 -10.72 -3.23
N LEU A 161 21.44 -10.61 -2.24
CA LEU A 161 21.28 -11.25 -0.94
C LEU A 161 20.13 -10.64 -0.13
N ALA A 162 19.90 -9.33 -0.21
CA ALA A 162 18.75 -8.69 0.43
C ALA A 162 17.43 -9.16 -0.21
N TYR A 163 17.35 -9.20 -1.55
CA TYR A 163 16.16 -9.66 -2.25
C TYR A 163 15.83 -11.12 -1.93
N GLU A 164 16.80 -12.02 -2.10
CA GLU A 164 16.62 -13.46 -1.91
C GLU A 164 16.21 -13.80 -0.47
N LYS A 165 16.76 -13.08 0.51
CA LYS A 165 16.42 -13.20 1.92
C LYS A 165 14.99 -12.77 2.22
N ASP A 166 14.56 -11.61 1.70
CA ASP A 166 13.27 -11.01 2.07
C ASP A 166 12.11 -11.56 1.21
N ASN A 167 12.39 -12.16 0.05
CA ASN A 167 11.40 -12.75 -0.86
C ASN A 167 11.37 -14.29 -0.82
N GLY A 168 12.45 -14.94 -0.38
CA GLY A 168 12.60 -16.41 -0.43
C GLY A 168 12.95 -16.97 -1.81
N TYR A 169 13.15 -16.12 -2.83
CA TYR A 169 13.60 -16.49 -4.17
C TYR A 169 14.55 -15.43 -4.75
N PRO A 170 15.53 -15.80 -5.59
CA PRO A 170 16.58 -14.88 -6.03
C PRO A 170 16.09 -13.81 -7.00
N LEU A 171 16.71 -12.62 -6.94
CA LEU A 171 16.50 -11.57 -7.94
C LEU A 171 17.03 -12.05 -9.30
N THR A 172 16.21 -11.94 -10.35
CA THR A 172 16.49 -12.51 -11.68
C THR A 172 16.88 -11.47 -12.72
N THR A 173 17.52 -11.90 -13.80
CA THR A 173 17.73 -11.07 -15.00
C THR A 173 16.59 -11.31 -16.01
N LYS A 174 16.06 -10.23 -16.60
CA LYS A 174 15.13 -10.27 -17.76
C LYS A 174 15.77 -9.58 -18.99
N ASN A 175 15.38 -9.97 -20.21
CA ASN A 175 15.71 -9.17 -21.39
C ASN A 175 14.81 -7.93 -21.45
N TRP A 176 15.22 -6.89 -22.18
CA TRP A 176 14.38 -5.71 -22.40
C TRP A 176 13.01 -6.02 -23.02
N ASP A 177 12.93 -7.05 -23.87
CA ASP A 177 11.69 -7.50 -24.50
C ASP A 177 10.77 -8.26 -23.52
N ASP A 178 11.30 -8.74 -22.38
CA ASP A 178 10.54 -9.37 -21.30
C ASP A 178 10.10 -8.36 -20.20
N VAL A 179 10.65 -7.13 -20.23
CA VAL A 179 10.27 -6.04 -19.30
C VAL A 179 8.94 -5.40 -19.70
N LEU A 180 8.61 -5.41 -21.00
CA LEU A 180 7.34 -4.90 -21.52
C LEU A 180 6.55 -6.04 -22.16
N ALA A 181 5.52 -6.54 -21.47
CA ALA A 181 4.68 -7.63 -21.97
C ALA A 181 4.12 -7.29 -23.39
N PRO A 182 4.12 -8.24 -24.34
CA PRO A 182 3.71 -7.97 -25.72
C PRO A 182 2.35 -7.28 -25.85
N GLY A 183 2.29 -6.19 -26.60
CA GLY A 183 1.09 -5.36 -26.77
C GLY A 183 0.88 -4.29 -25.70
N SER A 184 1.76 -4.17 -24.70
CA SER A 184 1.73 -3.05 -23.74
C SER A 184 2.16 -1.74 -24.39
N SER A 185 1.56 -0.63 -23.98
CA SER A 185 2.09 0.72 -24.20
C SER A 185 2.94 1.16 -23.00
N ILE A 186 3.87 2.10 -23.24
CA ILE A 186 4.73 2.70 -22.23
C ILE A 186 4.73 4.22 -22.38
N GLN A 187 4.58 4.95 -21.28
CA GLN A 187 4.62 6.40 -21.19
C GLN A 187 5.53 6.82 -20.03
N LYS A 188 6.49 7.73 -20.25
CA LYS A 188 7.22 8.38 -19.14
C LYS A 188 6.28 9.37 -18.45
N ILE A 189 6.17 9.29 -17.13
CA ILE A 189 5.21 10.10 -16.34
C ILE A 189 5.86 10.98 -15.27
N ALA A 190 7.06 10.61 -14.80
CA ALA A 190 7.80 11.36 -13.79
C ALA A 190 9.31 11.01 -13.83
N GLU A 191 10.09 11.76 -13.06
CA GLU A 191 11.45 11.43 -12.66
C GLU A 191 11.53 11.47 -11.13
N ALA A 192 12.39 10.63 -10.56
CA ALA A 192 12.84 10.73 -9.17
C ALA A 192 14.37 10.80 -9.17
N SER A 193 15.00 11.13 -8.04
CA SER A 193 16.44 11.45 -7.90
C SER A 193 17.39 10.49 -8.62
N TYR A 194 17.05 9.20 -8.71
CA TYR A 194 17.84 8.18 -9.42
C TYR A 194 17.01 7.22 -10.30
N ALA A 195 15.76 7.57 -10.61
CA ALA A 195 14.85 6.72 -11.39
C ALA A 195 14.08 7.48 -12.47
N GLU A 196 13.99 6.89 -13.66
CA GLU A 196 12.95 7.27 -14.63
C GLU A 196 11.67 6.47 -14.32
N VAL A 197 10.52 7.15 -14.29
CA VAL A 197 9.25 6.52 -13.89
C VAL A 197 8.31 6.46 -15.10
N PHE A 198 7.90 5.25 -15.46
CA PHE A 198 7.04 4.98 -16.60
C PHE A 198 5.73 4.32 -16.15
N ARG A 199 4.61 4.71 -16.75
CA ARG A 199 3.37 3.94 -16.73
C ARG A 199 3.39 2.94 -17.89
N ILE A 200 3.16 1.68 -17.58
CA ILE A 200 2.91 0.60 -18.53
C ILE A 200 1.41 0.31 -18.52
N THR A 201 0.78 0.19 -19.68
CA THR A 201 -0.64 -0.14 -19.81
C THR A 201 -0.83 -1.29 -20.79
N ASN A 202 -1.59 -2.30 -20.38
CA ASN A 202 -1.92 -3.49 -21.17
C ASN A 202 -3.42 -3.83 -21.04
N PRO A 203 -3.96 -4.84 -21.75
CA PRO A 203 -5.39 -5.16 -21.71
C PRO A 203 -5.95 -5.64 -20.36
N ILE A 204 -5.09 -5.97 -19.38
CA ILE A 204 -5.47 -6.43 -18.03
C ILE A 204 -5.51 -5.24 -17.06
N GLY A 205 -4.68 -4.21 -17.28
CA GLY A 205 -4.61 -3.01 -16.45
C GLY A 205 -3.31 -2.24 -16.66
N SER A 206 -2.89 -1.48 -15.64
CA SER A 206 -1.64 -0.71 -15.65
C SER A 206 -0.71 -1.03 -14.49
N SER A 207 0.56 -0.66 -14.67
CA SER A 207 1.61 -0.74 -13.67
C SER A 207 2.59 0.42 -13.82
N ILE A 208 3.35 0.68 -12.76
CA ILE A 208 4.41 1.69 -12.77
C ILE A 208 5.76 0.98 -12.75
N LEU A 209 6.60 1.27 -13.73
CA LEU A 209 7.98 0.83 -13.80
C LEU A 209 8.90 1.95 -13.30
N LYS A 210 9.52 1.74 -12.13
CA LYS A 210 10.62 2.58 -11.61
C LYS A 210 11.93 1.99 -12.12
N LEU A 211 12.61 2.70 -13.03
CA LEU A 211 13.81 2.22 -13.71
C LEU A 211 15.06 2.94 -13.18
N LEU A 212 15.86 2.24 -12.37
CA LEU A 212 17.04 2.79 -11.70
C LEU A 212 18.34 2.31 -12.36
N ARG A 213 19.20 3.23 -12.79
CA ARG A 213 20.51 2.88 -13.38
C ARG A 213 21.54 2.63 -12.29
N LEU A 214 22.17 1.45 -12.28
CA LEU A 214 23.09 1.04 -11.22
C LEU A 214 24.55 1.44 -11.49
N LYS A 215 25.27 1.91 -10.46
CA LYS A 215 26.70 2.25 -10.49
C LYS A 215 27.59 1.00 -10.41
N VAL A 216 27.70 0.25 -11.50
CA VAL A 216 28.41 -1.04 -11.59
C VAL A 216 29.83 -0.95 -12.21
N PRO A 217 30.72 -1.94 -12.02
CA PRO A 217 32.06 -1.95 -12.60
C PRO A 217 32.11 -2.06 -14.14
N THR A 218 31.12 -2.73 -14.76
CA THR A 218 31.03 -2.95 -16.20
C THR A 218 30.67 -1.67 -16.98
N ASP A 219 29.89 -0.77 -16.37
CA ASP A 219 29.55 0.52 -16.94
C ASP A 219 30.38 1.64 -16.31
N LEU A 220 31.54 1.92 -16.90
CA LEU A 220 32.39 3.04 -16.47
C LEU A 220 31.70 4.42 -16.59
N THR A 221 30.62 4.54 -17.37
CA THR A 221 29.87 5.79 -17.49
C THR A 221 28.85 5.98 -16.36
N SER A 222 28.31 4.88 -15.79
CA SER A 222 27.44 4.95 -14.60
C SER A 222 28.12 5.65 -13.43
N LYS A 223 29.42 5.38 -13.20
CA LYS A 223 30.22 5.94 -12.10
C LYS A 223 30.36 7.46 -12.13
N LYS A 224 30.14 8.09 -13.29
CA LYS A 224 30.16 9.55 -13.50
C LYS A 224 28.77 10.13 -13.81
N SER A 225 27.71 9.32 -13.72
CA SER A 225 26.33 9.76 -13.93
C SER A 225 25.74 10.11 -12.56
N ASP A 226 25.30 11.33 -12.35
CA ASP A 226 24.71 11.74 -11.08
C ASP A 226 23.38 11.01 -10.85
N THR A 227 22.58 10.88 -11.92
CA THR A 227 21.34 10.10 -12.06
C THR A 227 21.46 8.56 -11.99
N ALA A 228 22.60 8.03 -11.54
CA ALA A 228 22.78 6.59 -11.33
C ALA A 228 22.99 6.28 -9.84
N ILE A 229 22.29 5.28 -9.30
CA ILE A 229 22.30 4.94 -7.87
C ILE A 229 23.44 3.96 -7.53
N LYS A 230 23.97 4.01 -6.30
CA LYS A 230 24.85 2.95 -5.78
C LYS A 230 24.00 1.74 -5.41
N VAL A 231 24.51 0.53 -5.63
CA VAL A 231 23.80 -0.70 -5.27
C VAL A 231 23.42 -0.71 -3.79
N ASP A 232 24.36 -0.35 -2.90
CA ASP A 232 24.14 -0.30 -1.45
C ASP A 232 23.05 0.70 -1.01
N THR A 233 22.76 1.72 -1.83
CA THR A 233 21.76 2.75 -1.53
C THR A 233 20.34 2.28 -1.85
N VAL A 234 20.15 1.58 -2.96
CA VAL A 234 18.82 1.06 -3.36
C VAL A 234 18.39 -0.18 -2.56
N VAL A 235 19.31 -0.83 -1.82
CA VAL A 235 18.97 -1.93 -0.91
C VAL A 235 17.90 -1.50 0.09
N SER A 236 18.09 -0.40 0.83
CA SER A 236 17.13 0.02 1.86
C SER A 236 15.74 0.28 1.28
N GLU A 237 15.66 1.06 0.19
CA GLU A 237 14.40 1.35 -0.51
C GLU A 237 13.66 0.07 -0.93
N MET A 238 14.36 -0.87 -1.57
CA MET A 238 13.78 -2.13 -2.06
C MET A 238 13.32 -3.05 -0.92
N ARG A 239 14.08 -3.16 0.18
CA ARG A 239 13.67 -3.93 1.36
C ARG A 239 12.40 -3.35 1.99
N LEU A 240 12.30 -2.01 2.07
CA LEU A 240 11.10 -1.33 2.58
C LEU A 240 9.91 -1.47 1.63
N MET A 241 10.11 -1.44 0.31
CA MET A 241 9.04 -1.72 -0.66
C MET A 241 8.44 -3.11 -0.48
N ASN A 242 9.28 -4.13 -0.24
CA ASN A 242 8.80 -5.48 0.00
C ASN A 242 8.11 -5.64 1.37
N ALA A 243 8.62 -4.99 2.43
CA ALA A 243 8.01 -5.06 3.76
C ALA A 243 6.63 -4.37 3.83
N LEU A 244 6.51 -3.17 3.26
CA LEU A 244 5.30 -2.35 3.37
C LEU A 244 4.19 -2.73 2.38
N THR A 245 4.45 -3.62 1.42
CA THR A 245 3.54 -3.92 0.29
C THR A 245 2.15 -4.42 0.73
N GLU A 246 2.05 -5.14 1.85
CA GLU A 246 0.76 -5.67 2.34
C GLU A 246 -0.02 -4.70 3.24
N ILE A 247 0.57 -3.58 3.65
CA ILE A 247 -0.09 -2.59 4.51
C ILE A 247 -1.05 -1.74 3.67
N PRO A 248 -2.37 -1.71 3.96
CA PRO A 248 -3.32 -0.93 3.17
C PRO A 248 -3.04 0.58 3.31
N GLY A 249 -2.72 1.22 2.18
CA GLY A 249 -2.29 2.62 2.10
C GLY A 249 -0.86 2.80 1.56
N PHE A 250 -0.09 1.74 1.37
CA PHE A 250 1.24 1.76 0.73
C PHE A 250 1.21 1.18 -0.69
N VAL A 251 2.17 1.55 -1.54
CA VAL A 251 2.19 1.04 -2.92
C VAL A 251 2.54 -0.45 -2.97
N LYS A 252 1.70 -1.22 -3.67
CA LYS A 252 1.97 -2.63 -3.99
C LYS A 252 3.25 -2.78 -4.80
N PHE A 253 4.26 -3.40 -4.21
CA PHE A 253 5.40 -3.98 -4.91
C PHE A 253 4.94 -5.25 -5.64
N LYS A 254 5.30 -5.41 -6.93
CA LYS A 254 4.84 -6.53 -7.77
C LYS A 254 5.95 -7.52 -8.12
N ASP A 255 7.04 -7.03 -8.72
CA ASP A 255 8.16 -7.82 -9.21
C ASP A 255 9.39 -6.90 -9.41
N ALA A 256 10.60 -7.47 -9.45
CA ALA A 256 11.81 -6.70 -9.77
C ALA A 256 12.86 -7.53 -10.51
N HIS A 257 13.63 -6.88 -11.39
CA HIS A 257 14.65 -7.55 -12.21
C HIS A 257 15.90 -6.71 -12.42
N ILE A 258 17.01 -7.41 -12.62
CA ILE A 258 18.20 -6.84 -13.26
C ILE A 258 17.98 -6.85 -14.78
N VAL A 259 18.31 -5.74 -15.44
CA VAL A 259 18.23 -5.61 -16.90
C VAL A 259 19.55 -5.06 -17.43
N GLU A 260 20.22 -5.80 -18.30
CA GLU A 260 21.50 -5.40 -18.91
C GLU A 260 21.30 -4.76 -20.29
N GLY A 261 22.18 -3.81 -20.64
CA GLY A 261 22.23 -3.22 -21.97
C GLY A 261 21.60 -1.83 -22.08
N LYS A 262 21.17 -1.48 -23.30
CA LYS A 262 20.62 -0.17 -23.64
C LYS A 262 19.08 -0.26 -23.77
N PRO A 263 18.31 0.68 -23.20
CA PRO A 263 16.84 0.69 -23.34
C PRO A 263 16.39 0.68 -24.82
N PRO A 264 15.36 -0.12 -25.18
CA PRO A 264 14.91 -0.29 -26.55
C PRO A 264 14.09 0.92 -27.04
N ALA A 265 13.69 0.88 -28.31
CA ALA A 265 13.00 1.98 -28.99
C ALA A 265 11.75 2.48 -28.25
N ALA A 266 10.99 1.60 -27.59
CA ALA A 266 9.80 1.99 -26.82
C ALA A 266 10.11 2.99 -25.67
N PHE A 267 11.22 2.79 -24.95
CA PHE A 267 11.68 3.73 -23.90
C PHE A 267 12.22 5.03 -24.50
N VAL A 268 12.85 4.97 -25.68
CA VAL A 268 13.26 6.16 -26.43
C VAL A 268 12.03 7.00 -26.82
N THR A 269 11.00 6.39 -27.40
CA THR A 269 9.76 7.07 -27.78
C THR A 269 8.98 7.59 -26.56
N ALA A 270 8.95 6.87 -25.44
CA ALA A 270 8.35 7.35 -24.19
C ALA A 270 9.07 8.58 -23.61
N TYR A 271 10.41 8.58 -23.66
CA TYR A 271 11.25 9.72 -23.25
C TYR A 271 11.05 10.92 -24.17
N GLU A 272 11.12 10.73 -25.49
CA GLU A 272 10.92 11.79 -26.49
C GLU A 272 9.49 12.33 -26.45
N GLY A 273 8.49 11.49 -26.20
CA GLY A 273 7.08 11.88 -26.00
C GLY A 273 6.88 12.78 -24.78
N HIS A 274 7.54 12.50 -23.66
CA HIS A 274 7.53 13.36 -22.46
C HIS A 274 8.14 14.73 -22.73
N LEU A 275 9.29 14.80 -23.44
CA LEU A 275 9.87 16.08 -23.86
C LEU A 275 8.95 16.87 -24.81
N ASN A 276 8.35 16.18 -25.79
CA ASN A 276 7.42 16.79 -26.75
C ASN A 276 6.11 17.27 -26.10
N ALA A 277 5.73 16.73 -24.94
CA ALA A 277 4.62 17.20 -24.12
C ALA A 277 4.97 18.43 -23.24
N GLY A 278 6.21 18.94 -23.33
CA GLY A 278 6.71 20.05 -22.52
C GLY A 278 7.31 19.65 -21.18
N GLY A 279 7.52 18.34 -20.93
CA GLY A 279 8.24 17.87 -19.76
C GLY A 279 9.74 18.08 -19.88
N GLU A 280 10.41 18.41 -18.77
CA GLU A 280 11.88 18.43 -18.70
C GLU A 280 12.44 17.06 -18.27
N SER A 281 13.76 16.88 -18.38
CA SER A 281 14.43 15.62 -18.06
C SER A 281 15.87 15.86 -17.61
N TYR A 282 16.19 15.53 -16.37
CA TYR A 282 17.57 15.49 -15.87
C TYR A 282 18.32 14.23 -16.32
N PHE A 283 17.58 13.20 -16.78
CA PHE A 283 18.17 11.93 -17.19
C PHE A 283 18.79 12.01 -18.60
N PRO A 284 19.93 11.34 -18.82
CA PRO A 284 20.60 11.34 -20.12
C PRO A 284 19.82 10.48 -21.11
N HIS A 285 19.08 11.14 -22.02
CA HIS A 285 18.37 10.58 -23.18
C HIS A 285 18.79 9.14 -23.55
N PRO A 286 17.87 8.14 -23.54
CA PRO A 286 18.22 6.72 -23.57
C PRO A 286 19.14 6.29 -24.73
N ASN A 287 19.11 7.01 -25.86
CA ASN A 287 20.02 6.78 -26.97
C ASN A 287 21.52 6.93 -26.63
N LYS A 288 21.86 7.71 -25.59
CA LYS A 288 23.22 7.97 -25.07
C LYS A 288 23.67 6.97 -24.00
N ILE A 289 22.82 6.05 -23.56
CA ILE A 289 23.15 5.03 -22.55
C ILE A 289 24.14 4.01 -23.11
N SER A 290 25.08 3.59 -22.27
CA SER A 290 26.07 2.55 -22.57
C SER A 290 25.41 1.19 -22.83
N LYS A 291 25.88 0.45 -23.84
CA LYS A 291 25.49 -0.96 -24.07
C LYS A 291 25.94 -1.93 -22.96
N HIS A 292 26.66 -1.43 -21.95
CA HIS A 292 27.08 -2.17 -20.76
C HIS A 292 26.40 -1.65 -19.48
N ALA A 293 25.45 -0.72 -19.60
CA ALA A 293 24.64 -0.26 -18.49
C ALA A 293 23.83 -1.42 -17.88
N VAL A 294 23.51 -1.28 -16.61
CA VAL A 294 22.75 -2.23 -15.82
C VAL A 294 21.71 -1.44 -15.05
N PHE A 295 20.48 -1.92 -15.08
CA PHE A 295 19.34 -1.31 -14.43
C PHE A 295 18.73 -2.28 -13.42
N LEU A 296 18.18 -1.72 -12.35
CA LEU A 296 17.13 -2.36 -11.57
C LEU A 296 15.79 -1.84 -12.12
N ALA A 297 14.97 -2.75 -12.62
CA ALA A 297 13.59 -2.50 -13.01
C ALA A 297 12.68 -2.96 -11.87
N ILE A 298 11.92 -2.05 -11.27
CA ILE A 298 10.93 -2.36 -10.22
C ILE A 298 9.53 -2.11 -10.79
N GLU A 299 8.66 -3.13 -10.74
CA GLU A 299 7.25 -2.98 -11.09
C GLU A 299 6.38 -2.77 -9.83
N LEU A 300 5.51 -1.76 -9.90
CA LEU A 300 4.62 -1.32 -8.83
C LEU A 300 3.14 -1.28 -9.27
N GLY A 301 2.23 -1.22 -8.30
CA GLY A 301 0.84 -0.84 -8.48
C GLY A 301 0.70 0.55 -9.10
N ASP A 302 -0.30 0.73 -9.96
CA ASP A 302 -0.64 2.06 -10.49
C ASP A 302 -1.64 2.76 -9.56
N ALA A 303 -1.10 3.66 -8.73
CA ALA A 303 -1.85 4.43 -7.75
C ALA A 303 -2.41 5.77 -8.29
N GLY A 304 -2.52 5.93 -9.61
CA GLY A 304 -3.17 7.09 -10.23
C GLY A 304 -2.27 8.32 -10.37
N HIS A 305 -2.53 9.37 -9.60
CA HIS A 305 -1.89 10.69 -9.75
C HIS A 305 -1.30 11.19 -8.44
N VAL A 306 -0.06 11.67 -8.47
CA VAL A 306 0.57 12.36 -7.33
C VAL A 306 -0.25 13.58 -6.89
N LEU A 307 -0.30 13.85 -5.59
CA LEU A 307 -1.19 14.86 -4.99
C LEU A 307 -0.96 16.27 -5.54
N GLU A 308 0.29 16.62 -5.88
CA GLU A 308 0.68 17.86 -6.59
C GLU A 308 -0.16 18.10 -7.86
N LYS A 309 -0.57 17.02 -8.52
CA LYS A 309 -1.24 17.02 -9.83
C LYS A 309 -2.70 16.57 -9.73
N TYR A 310 -3.21 16.29 -8.53
CA TYR A 310 -4.60 15.89 -8.31
C TYR A 310 -5.51 17.11 -8.03
N PRO A 311 -6.53 17.41 -8.86
CA PRO A 311 -7.37 18.58 -8.70
C PRO A 311 -8.45 18.37 -7.62
N ILE A 312 -8.18 18.79 -6.38
CA ILE A 312 -9.11 18.65 -5.25
C ILE A 312 -10.40 19.48 -5.44
N LYS A 313 -11.56 18.82 -5.29
CA LYS A 313 -12.87 19.31 -5.74
C LYS A 313 -13.78 19.80 -4.60
N ASN A 314 -13.63 19.23 -3.41
CA ASN A 314 -14.45 19.50 -2.21
C ASN A 314 -13.62 19.32 -0.92
N VAL A 315 -14.27 19.44 0.24
CA VAL A 315 -13.65 19.24 1.56
C VAL A 315 -13.59 17.77 1.95
N ASP A 316 -14.53 16.97 1.45
CA ASP A 316 -14.61 15.52 1.70
C ASP A 316 -13.34 14.80 1.19
N GLN A 317 -12.80 15.24 0.04
CA GLN A 317 -11.51 14.80 -0.47
C GLN A 317 -10.33 15.23 0.41
N LEU A 318 -10.34 16.40 1.04
CA LEU A 318 -9.26 16.82 1.96
C LEU A 318 -9.22 15.87 3.18
N TRP A 319 -10.39 15.49 3.69
CA TRP A 319 -10.52 14.53 4.80
C TRP A 319 -10.05 13.13 4.42
N ASP A 320 -10.52 12.58 3.28
CA ASP A 320 -10.09 11.26 2.82
C ASP A 320 -8.57 11.21 2.59
N ILE A 321 -7.97 12.27 2.03
CA ILE A 321 -6.51 12.36 1.82
C ILE A 321 -5.77 12.40 3.16
N PHE A 322 -6.15 13.30 4.07
CA PHE A 322 -5.45 13.45 5.35
C PHE A 322 -5.59 12.20 6.23
N LEU A 323 -6.83 11.74 6.45
CA LEU A 323 -7.10 10.59 7.32
C LEU A 323 -6.61 9.28 6.70
N GLY A 324 -6.65 9.12 5.38
CA GLY A 324 -6.07 7.98 4.68
C GLY A 324 -4.56 7.86 4.90
N VAL A 325 -3.83 8.98 4.90
CA VAL A 325 -2.41 9.03 5.25
C VAL A 325 -2.18 8.72 6.74
N VAL A 326 -2.96 9.30 7.65
CA VAL A 326 -2.87 9.04 9.10
C VAL A 326 -3.06 7.54 9.40
N ILE A 327 -4.11 6.93 8.84
CA ILE A 327 -4.43 5.50 9.02
C ILE A 327 -3.31 4.61 8.48
N ALA A 328 -2.78 4.92 7.29
CA ALA A 328 -1.67 4.16 6.69
C ALA A 328 -0.40 4.24 7.56
N LEU A 329 0.02 5.44 7.95
CA LEU A 329 1.19 5.64 8.80
C LEU A 329 1.03 4.94 10.16
N ALA A 330 -0.14 5.01 10.79
CA ALA A 330 -0.39 4.37 12.09
C ALA A 330 -0.27 2.84 12.02
N ARG A 331 -0.73 2.19 10.93
CA ARG A 331 -0.49 0.75 10.70
C ARG A 331 0.99 0.43 10.57
N ALA A 332 1.73 1.19 9.76
CA ALA A 332 3.16 0.95 9.55
C ALA A 332 4.02 1.27 10.80
N GLU A 333 3.61 2.21 11.66
CA GLU A 333 4.20 2.40 12.99
C GLU A 333 4.05 1.14 13.86
N ILE A 334 2.88 0.50 13.86
CA ILE A 334 2.60 -0.74 14.62
C ILE A 334 3.36 -1.94 14.06
N GLU A 335 3.22 -2.20 12.75
CA GLU A 335 3.75 -3.40 12.12
C GLU A 335 5.29 -3.37 11.96
N HIS A 336 5.87 -2.17 11.85
CA HIS A 336 7.23 -1.99 11.37
C HIS A 336 8.04 -0.86 12.04
N GLU A 337 7.58 -0.21 13.12
CA GLU A 337 8.26 0.99 13.68
C GLU A 337 8.60 2.01 12.56
N PHE A 338 7.67 2.24 11.62
CA PHE A 338 7.94 2.98 10.38
C PHE A 338 8.06 4.50 10.57
N GLU A 339 9.04 5.10 9.90
CA GLU A 339 9.17 6.54 9.70
C GLU A 339 9.36 6.83 8.20
N HIS A 340 8.48 7.61 7.59
CA HIS A 340 8.59 7.90 6.16
C HIS A 340 9.77 8.84 5.85
N ARG A 341 9.93 9.88 6.67
CA ARG A 341 10.98 10.93 6.56
C ARG A 341 11.03 11.74 5.26
N ASP A 342 10.07 11.55 4.34
CA ASP A 342 10.01 12.28 3.06
C ASP A 342 8.59 12.38 2.46
N LEU A 343 7.57 12.51 3.32
CA LEU A 343 6.16 12.45 2.90
C LEU A 343 5.65 13.80 2.39
N HIS A 344 6.32 14.32 1.36
CA HIS A 344 5.86 15.48 0.59
C HIS A 344 4.73 15.09 -0.38
N GLU A 345 4.03 16.06 -0.98
CA GLU A 345 2.85 15.83 -1.83
C GLU A 345 3.15 14.93 -3.05
N ASN A 346 4.37 14.96 -3.60
CA ASN A 346 4.75 14.08 -4.70
C ASN A 346 4.93 12.59 -4.31
N ASN A 347 4.95 12.28 -3.01
CA ASN A 347 5.02 10.91 -2.47
C ASN A 347 3.66 10.41 -1.95
N ILE A 348 2.58 11.16 -2.22
CA ILE A 348 1.19 10.73 -1.99
C ILE A 348 0.51 10.63 -3.35
N CYS A 349 0.00 9.46 -3.68
CA CYS A 349 -0.76 9.19 -4.90
C CYS A 349 -2.26 9.02 -4.59
N ILE A 350 -3.09 9.51 -5.51
CA ILE A 350 -4.54 9.57 -5.43
C ILE A 350 -5.14 8.82 -6.62
N LEU A 351 -5.96 7.81 -6.34
CA LEU A 351 -6.76 7.09 -7.32
C LEU A 351 -8.25 7.29 -7.02
N GLU A 352 -8.95 8.02 -7.88
CA GLU A 352 -10.39 8.24 -7.75
C GLU A 352 -11.15 7.01 -8.26
N ARG A 353 -11.65 6.18 -7.34
CA ARG A 353 -12.42 4.99 -7.69
C ARG A 353 -13.81 5.41 -8.15
N THR A 354 -14.09 5.27 -9.46
CA THR A 354 -15.47 5.30 -9.96
C THR A 354 -16.29 4.26 -9.18
N PRO A 355 -17.30 4.64 -8.38
CA PRO A 355 -18.09 3.65 -7.67
C PRO A 355 -18.82 2.76 -8.70
N PRO A 356 -18.88 1.43 -8.49
CA PRO A 356 -19.64 0.56 -9.38
C PRO A 356 -21.10 1.07 -9.46
N PRO A 357 -21.74 1.01 -10.65
CA PRO A 357 -23.05 1.61 -10.86
C PRO A 357 -24.04 1.05 -9.83
N ALA A 358 -24.47 1.93 -8.92
CA ALA A 358 -25.06 1.52 -7.66
C ALA A 358 -26.28 0.61 -7.88
N ALA A 359 -26.29 -0.54 -7.21
CA ALA A 359 -27.45 -1.43 -7.21
C ALA A 359 -28.71 -0.63 -6.85
N PRO A 360 -29.84 -0.85 -7.55
CA PRO A 360 -31.00 0.02 -7.46
C PRO A 360 -31.53 0.05 -6.02
N LYS A 361 -31.36 1.20 -5.35
CA LYS A 361 -31.77 1.38 -3.95
C LYS A 361 -33.23 0.95 -3.79
N PRO A 362 -33.56 0.05 -2.84
CA PRO A 362 -34.91 -0.47 -2.70
C PRO A 362 -35.92 0.67 -2.52
N ASN A 363 -37.05 0.57 -3.22
CA ASN A 363 -38.04 1.64 -3.40
C ASN A 363 -38.85 1.92 -2.12
N SER A 364 -38.19 2.37 -1.05
CA SER A 364 -38.81 2.76 0.22
C SER A 364 -39.62 4.05 0.07
N LYS A 365 -40.82 3.94 -0.49
CA LYS A 365 -41.81 5.02 -0.60
C LYS A 365 -42.55 5.26 0.73
N SER A 366 -41.84 5.22 1.85
CA SER A 366 -42.40 5.60 3.16
C SER A 366 -42.44 7.13 3.27
N LYS A 367 -43.63 7.73 3.16
CA LYS A 367 -43.85 9.17 3.33
C LYS A 367 -44.05 9.55 4.80
N SER A 368 -43.10 9.25 5.68
CA SER A 368 -43.08 9.80 7.03
C SER A 368 -42.79 11.31 6.99
N LYS A 369 -43.78 12.14 7.37
CA LYS A 369 -43.59 13.60 7.52
C LYS A 369 -42.93 13.97 8.84
N THR A 370 -41.83 13.30 9.16
CA THR A 370 -40.99 13.61 10.31
C THR A 370 -39.59 13.81 9.78
N LYS A 371 -39.12 15.05 9.70
CA LYS A 371 -37.66 15.29 9.55
C LYS A 371 -37.02 14.77 10.84
N PRO A 372 -36.11 13.78 10.80
CA PRO A 372 -35.18 13.64 11.90
C PRO A 372 -34.35 14.92 11.91
N GLN A 373 -34.04 15.46 13.10
CA GLN A 373 -32.86 16.31 13.23
C GLN A 373 -31.65 15.37 13.14
N ILE A 374 -31.27 15.06 11.90
CA ILE A 374 -29.96 14.48 11.61
C ILE A 374 -28.97 15.59 11.99
N LEU A 375 -28.38 15.49 13.18
CA LEU A 375 -27.13 16.20 13.45
C LEU A 375 -26.15 15.76 12.35
N PRO A 376 -25.37 16.68 11.75
CA PRO A 376 -24.31 16.27 10.85
C PRO A 376 -23.41 15.28 11.60
N SER A 377 -23.14 14.13 10.99
CA SER A 377 -22.22 13.15 11.58
C SER A 377 -20.86 13.83 11.81
N PRO A 378 -20.17 13.58 12.93
CA PRO A 378 -18.78 14.02 13.08
C PRO A 378 -17.87 13.34 12.04
N HIS A 379 -18.28 12.16 11.55
CA HIS A 379 -17.57 11.32 10.59
C HIS A 379 -17.15 12.07 9.33
N LYS A 380 -15.90 11.86 8.91
CA LYS A 380 -15.23 12.59 7.83
C LYS A 380 -14.68 11.67 6.74
N PHE A 381 -14.18 10.49 7.10
CA PHE A 381 -13.48 9.59 6.18
C PHE A 381 -14.41 8.81 5.23
N GLY A 382 -13.85 8.23 4.15
CA GLY A 382 -14.56 7.42 3.16
C GLY A 382 -15.59 8.18 2.30
N ASN A 383 -15.69 9.51 2.43
CA ASN A 383 -16.83 10.28 1.91
C ASN A 383 -16.69 10.74 0.44
N SER A 384 -15.51 10.58 -0.17
CA SER A 384 -15.22 11.07 -1.52
C SER A 384 -14.87 9.99 -2.55
N GLY A 385 -14.64 8.74 -2.13
CA GLY A 385 -14.29 7.62 -3.03
C GLY A 385 -12.85 7.65 -3.56
N LEU A 386 -11.96 8.38 -2.89
CA LEU A 386 -10.54 8.35 -3.17
C LEU A 386 -9.87 7.15 -2.49
N GLU A 387 -8.96 6.50 -3.22
CA GLU A 387 -7.94 5.60 -2.68
C GLU A 387 -6.62 6.37 -2.59
N ILE A 388 -5.99 6.30 -1.41
CA ILE A 388 -4.77 7.02 -1.05
C ILE A 388 -3.63 6.00 -1.04
N THR A 389 -2.46 6.38 -1.57
CA THR A 389 -1.29 5.49 -1.59
C THR A 389 0.01 6.26 -1.36
N ILE A 390 0.76 5.85 -0.34
CA ILE A 390 2.07 6.38 0.04
C ILE A 390 3.17 5.74 -0.84
N LEU A 391 4.14 6.55 -1.30
CA LEU A 391 5.21 6.20 -2.24
C LEU A 391 6.62 6.57 -1.71
N ASP A 392 7.65 6.03 -2.37
CA ASP A 392 9.08 6.36 -2.25
C ASP A 392 9.67 6.34 -0.83
N TYR A 393 10.25 5.19 -0.49
CA TYR A 393 10.82 4.94 0.84
C TYR A 393 12.34 5.23 0.90
N GLY A 394 12.86 6.04 -0.02
CA GLY A 394 14.30 6.28 -0.21
C GLY A 394 15.03 6.91 0.99
N LEU A 395 14.33 7.71 1.81
CA LEU A 395 14.87 8.30 3.05
C LEU A 395 14.35 7.64 4.35
N SER A 396 13.46 6.66 4.22
CA SER A 396 12.66 6.12 5.33
C SER A 396 13.46 5.24 6.32
N ARG A 397 12.79 4.84 7.40
CA ARG A 397 13.27 3.85 8.38
C ARG A 397 12.13 2.90 8.76
N ALA A 398 12.45 1.63 8.91
CA ALA A 398 11.54 0.62 9.47
C ALA A 398 12.34 -0.54 10.09
N THR A 399 11.68 -1.33 10.91
CA THR A 399 12.16 -2.61 11.43
C THR A 399 11.43 -3.73 10.69
N ILE A 400 12.18 -4.54 9.94
CA ILE A 400 11.67 -5.76 9.34
C ILE A 400 11.71 -6.86 10.41
N TYR A 401 10.59 -7.54 10.62
CA TYR A 401 10.46 -8.69 11.50
C TYR A 401 10.44 -9.96 10.63
N PRO A 402 11.57 -10.69 10.46
CA PRO A 402 11.61 -11.82 9.55
C PRO A 402 10.77 -12.99 10.09
N VAL A 403 10.15 -13.76 9.20
CA VAL A 403 9.37 -14.95 9.60
C VAL A 403 10.31 -16.07 10.07
N SER A 404 9.99 -16.69 11.20
CA SER A 404 10.75 -17.85 11.70
C SER A 404 10.71 -19.02 10.71
N SER A 405 11.88 -19.59 10.42
CA SER A 405 12.04 -20.71 9.49
C SER A 405 12.67 -21.94 10.17
N SER A 406 12.67 -23.08 9.50
CA SER A 406 13.34 -24.30 9.98
C SER A 406 14.86 -24.17 10.09
N SER A 407 15.47 -23.22 9.37
CA SER A 407 16.90 -22.89 9.46
C SER A 407 17.21 -21.73 10.42
N ASN A 408 16.22 -20.89 10.73
CA ASN A 408 16.32 -19.79 11.71
C ASN A 408 14.99 -19.64 12.48
N PRO A 409 14.79 -20.39 13.57
CA PRO A 409 13.50 -20.43 14.29
C PRO A 409 13.24 -19.23 15.21
N SER A 410 14.19 -18.29 15.32
CA SER A 410 14.06 -17.07 16.12
C SER A 410 14.92 -15.95 15.51
N PRO A 411 14.53 -15.42 14.33
CA PRO A 411 15.26 -14.33 13.69
C PRO A 411 15.23 -13.06 14.56
N ALA A 412 16.32 -12.31 14.53
CA ALA A 412 16.34 -10.98 15.12
C ALA A 412 15.60 -9.99 14.19
N PRO A 413 14.86 -9.00 14.74
CA PRO A 413 14.38 -7.87 13.95
C PRO A 413 15.53 -7.07 13.34
N GLU A 414 15.33 -6.50 12.15
CA GLU A 414 16.35 -5.78 11.40
C GLU A 414 15.90 -4.37 11.04
N THR A 415 16.56 -3.35 11.59
CA THR A 415 16.33 -1.97 11.19
C THR A 415 16.93 -1.69 9.81
N VAL A 416 16.06 -1.37 8.86
CA VAL A 416 16.42 -0.85 7.54
C VAL A 416 16.16 0.65 7.54
N PHE A 417 17.16 1.46 7.18
CA PHE A 417 17.05 2.91 7.18
C PHE A 417 17.93 3.56 6.13
N TYR A 418 17.64 4.82 5.82
CA TYR A 418 18.59 5.75 5.21
C TYR A 418 19.20 6.68 6.27
N ASN A 419 20.50 6.93 6.19
CA ASN A 419 21.19 7.88 7.06
C ASN A 419 21.25 9.27 6.42
N LEU A 420 20.38 10.20 6.83
CA LEU A 420 20.32 11.55 6.25
C LEU A 420 21.57 12.41 6.55
N GLU A 421 22.42 12.05 7.52
CA GLU A 421 23.76 12.68 7.64
C GLU A 421 24.72 12.30 6.49
N SER A 422 24.34 11.38 5.59
CA SER A 422 25.15 11.02 4.42
C SER A 422 25.13 12.09 3.32
N ASP A 423 24.08 12.90 3.27
CA ASP A 423 24.00 14.09 2.42
C ASP A 423 23.32 15.24 3.17
N THR A 424 24.11 16.18 3.67
CA THR A 424 23.61 17.33 4.42
C THR A 424 22.94 18.41 3.55
N ALA A 425 22.91 18.26 2.21
CA ALA A 425 22.24 19.20 1.31
C ALA A 425 20.74 19.29 1.62
N VAL A 426 20.10 18.18 2.01
CA VAL A 426 18.67 18.08 2.36
C VAL A 426 18.24 19.05 3.47
N PHE A 427 19.15 19.46 4.36
CA PHE A 427 18.88 20.40 5.44
C PHE A 427 19.16 21.88 5.09
N SER A 428 19.72 22.14 3.90
CA SER A 428 20.44 23.39 3.59
C SER A 428 19.64 24.43 2.81
N SER A 429 18.58 24.05 2.09
CA SER A 429 17.73 24.96 1.32
C SER A 429 16.80 25.78 2.22
N PHE A 430 16.58 27.06 1.90
CA PHE A 430 15.76 27.95 2.72
C PHE A 430 14.90 28.89 1.86
N GLU A 431 13.59 28.65 1.88
CA GLU A 431 12.57 29.40 1.13
C GLU A 431 11.45 29.83 2.08
N PRO A 432 11.57 30.96 2.80
CA PRO A 432 10.61 31.31 3.83
C PRO A 432 9.19 31.52 3.25
N SER A 433 8.20 30.96 3.94
CA SER A 433 6.77 31.07 3.61
C SER A 433 6.34 30.42 2.28
N THR A 434 6.99 29.34 1.85
CA THR A 434 6.52 28.45 0.75
C THR A 434 6.36 27.01 1.24
N ILE A 435 5.59 26.18 0.51
CA ILE A 435 5.50 24.73 0.75
C ILE A 435 6.88 24.07 0.70
N ALA A 436 7.72 24.39 -0.31
CA ALA A 436 9.10 23.90 -0.38
C ALA A 436 9.92 24.33 0.85
N GLY A 437 9.72 25.57 1.34
CA GLY A 437 10.26 26.04 2.61
C GLY A 437 9.90 25.15 3.79
N LEU A 438 8.60 24.81 3.90
CA LEU A 438 8.08 23.94 4.94
C LEU A 438 8.63 22.50 4.84
N GLN A 439 8.79 21.97 3.63
CA GLN A 439 9.45 20.69 3.37
C GLN A 439 10.89 20.69 3.92
N PHE A 440 11.67 21.73 3.59
CA PHE A 440 13.04 21.87 4.09
C PHE A 440 13.11 22.13 5.60
N ASP A 441 12.11 22.82 6.16
CA ASP A 441 11.94 22.96 7.61
C ASP A 441 11.66 21.59 8.25
N THR A 442 10.80 20.75 7.68
CA THR A 442 10.52 19.40 8.21
C THR A 442 11.78 18.53 8.30
N TYR A 443 12.65 18.50 7.29
CA TYR A 443 13.96 17.82 7.42
C TYR A 443 14.81 18.41 8.56
N ARG A 444 14.87 19.74 8.69
CA ARG A 444 15.58 20.42 9.79
C ARG A 444 15.01 20.07 11.15
N ARG A 445 13.68 20.01 11.29
CA ARG A 445 12.96 19.70 12.54
C ARG A 445 13.16 18.24 12.96
N MET A 446 13.07 17.28 12.02
CA MET A 446 13.41 15.87 12.28
C MET A 446 14.86 15.73 12.79
N ARG A 447 15.81 16.39 12.13
CA ARG A 447 17.23 16.39 12.54
C ARG A 447 17.43 17.00 13.92
N ALA A 448 16.76 18.11 14.22
CA ALA A 448 16.80 18.74 15.55
C ALA A 448 16.25 17.79 16.63
N TYR A 449 15.11 17.15 16.36
CA TYR A 449 14.46 16.21 17.27
C TYR A 449 15.35 15.00 17.59
N LEU A 450 15.90 14.35 16.55
CA LEU A 450 16.85 13.25 16.71
C LEU A 450 18.07 13.65 17.54
N PHE A 451 18.79 14.71 17.16
CA PHE A 451 20.05 15.09 17.82
C PHE A 451 19.88 15.88 19.13
N SER A 452 18.65 16.21 19.53
CA SER A 452 18.32 16.65 20.89
C SER A 452 17.88 15.50 21.81
N GLY A 453 17.71 14.28 21.28
CA GLY A 453 17.22 13.12 22.02
C GLY A 453 15.71 13.18 22.30
N GLY A 454 14.94 13.72 21.35
CA GLY A 454 13.48 13.89 21.44
C GLY A 454 13.01 15.11 22.23
N VAL A 455 13.92 16.04 22.58
CA VAL A 455 13.64 17.17 23.49
C VAL A 455 13.36 18.49 22.75
N SER A 456 13.75 18.62 21.48
CA SER A 456 13.61 19.87 20.73
C SER A 456 13.59 19.63 19.22
N ASN A 457 12.45 19.94 18.61
CA ASN A 457 12.16 19.88 17.17
C ASN A 457 12.36 21.24 16.46
N THR A 458 13.01 22.23 17.10
CA THR A 458 13.05 23.62 16.59
C THR A 458 13.64 23.69 15.20
N ASN A 459 13.05 24.50 14.31
CA ASN A 459 13.58 24.74 12.97
C ASN A 459 15.07 25.17 13.02
N ALA A 460 15.94 24.33 12.46
CA ALA A 460 17.36 24.29 12.76
C ALA A 460 18.21 25.46 12.22
N ASN A 461 17.58 26.51 11.70
CA ASN A 461 18.22 27.81 11.44
C ASN A 461 18.75 28.44 12.76
N THR A 462 18.12 28.14 13.90
CA THR A 462 18.66 28.50 15.23
C THR A 462 19.84 27.59 15.56
N SER A 463 21.06 28.13 15.53
CA SER A 463 22.32 27.36 15.59
C SER A 463 22.68 26.76 16.97
N SER A 464 21.79 25.96 17.56
CA SER A 464 22.01 25.26 18.84
C SER A 464 23.38 24.59 18.90
N LYS A 465 24.22 25.03 19.84
CA LYS A 465 25.53 24.43 20.08
C LYS A 465 25.39 22.98 20.53
N ALA A 466 24.37 22.68 21.34
CA ALA A 466 24.10 21.33 21.84
C ALA A 466 23.82 20.34 20.71
N ILE A 467 22.96 20.70 19.75
CA ILE A 467 22.65 19.86 18.57
C ILE A 467 23.91 19.67 17.71
N ARG A 468 24.65 20.75 17.42
CA ARG A 468 25.90 20.67 16.64
C ARG A 468 26.98 19.82 17.31
N ASP A 469 27.07 19.84 18.64
CA ASP A 469 28.04 19.02 19.38
C ASP A 469 27.54 17.58 19.56
N ALA A 470 26.21 17.33 19.61
CA ALA A 470 25.63 15.99 19.60
C ALA A 470 25.84 15.26 18.25
N ILE A 471 25.69 15.96 17.12
CA ILE A 471 26.01 15.46 15.78
C ILE A 471 27.49 15.06 15.69
N LYS A 472 28.41 15.96 16.09
CA LYS A 472 29.86 15.67 16.10
C LYS A 472 30.23 14.49 16.98
N GLN A 473 29.56 14.33 18.13
CA GLN A 473 29.77 13.23 19.08
C GLN A 473 29.07 11.94 18.65
N LYS A 474 28.29 11.95 17.55
CA LYS A 474 27.46 10.84 17.09
C LYS A 474 26.61 10.24 18.22
N LYS A 475 25.98 11.10 19.02
CA LYS A 475 25.13 10.67 20.14
C LYS A 475 23.91 9.87 19.71
N HIS A 476 23.39 10.22 18.53
CA HIS A 476 22.20 9.62 17.94
C HIS A 476 22.48 9.21 16.49
N SER A 477 21.67 8.27 15.99
CA SER A 477 21.71 7.69 14.65
C SER A 477 20.33 7.75 14.03
N TRP A 478 20.25 7.96 12.71
CA TRP A 478 19.00 7.83 11.95
C TRP A 478 18.46 6.37 11.91
N GLU A 479 19.14 5.41 12.56
CA GLU A 479 18.64 4.07 12.86
C GLU A 479 17.59 4.07 14.00
N GLU A 480 17.67 5.04 14.93
CA GLU A 480 16.73 5.16 16.04
C GLU A 480 15.31 5.41 15.55
N TYR A 481 14.34 4.86 16.27
CA TYR A 481 12.92 5.07 16.03
C TYR A 481 12.45 6.34 16.74
N MET A 482 11.99 7.31 15.95
CA MET A 482 11.57 8.65 16.37
C MET A 482 10.25 9.03 15.65
N PRO A 483 9.13 8.33 15.92
CA PRO A 483 7.90 8.42 15.11
C PRO A 483 7.26 9.82 15.05
N TYR A 484 7.67 10.74 15.92
CA TYR A 484 7.34 12.16 15.80
C TYR A 484 7.77 12.76 14.43
N SER A 485 8.70 12.13 13.70
CA SER A 485 8.95 12.43 12.28
C SER A 485 7.68 12.38 11.43
N ASN A 486 6.80 11.40 11.67
CA ASN A 486 5.55 11.24 10.93
C ASN A 486 4.56 12.35 11.31
N VAL A 487 4.54 12.79 12.58
CA VAL A 487 3.75 13.94 13.04
C VAL A 487 4.20 15.23 12.34
N LEU A 488 5.52 15.44 12.20
CA LEU A 488 6.07 16.58 11.43
C LEU A 488 5.66 16.56 9.95
N TRP A 489 5.52 15.37 9.34
CA TRP A 489 4.99 15.24 7.98
C TRP A 489 3.47 15.35 7.88
N LEU A 490 2.72 14.96 8.91
CA LEU A 490 1.28 15.19 8.99
C LEU A 490 0.97 16.68 9.17
N TYR A 491 1.81 17.44 9.88
CA TYR A 491 1.77 18.91 9.89
C TYR A 491 2.03 19.49 8.48
N PHE A 492 3.09 19.03 7.79
CA PHE A 492 3.36 19.43 6.40
C PHE A 492 2.13 19.17 5.49
N LEU A 493 1.52 17.99 5.59
CA LEU A 493 0.33 17.64 4.81
C LEU A 493 -0.88 18.50 5.17
N MET A 494 -1.09 18.81 6.45
CA MET A 494 -2.15 19.71 6.91
C MET A 494 -1.99 21.13 6.33
N GLU A 495 -0.77 21.67 6.26
CA GLU A 495 -0.48 22.94 5.61
C GLU A 495 -0.68 22.88 4.10
N TYR A 496 -0.16 21.84 3.44
CA TYR A 496 -0.31 21.62 2.00
C TYR A 496 -1.79 21.59 1.60
N LEU A 497 -2.58 20.71 2.24
CA LEU A 497 -4.01 20.58 2.01
C LEU A 497 -4.76 21.88 2.32
N THR A 498 -4.32 22.64 3.33
CA THR A 498 -4.86 23.96 3.64
C THR A 498 -4.56 24.97 2.53
N GLU A 499 -3.40 24.92 1.87
CA GLU A 499 -3.09 25.79 0.74
C GLU A 499 -3.94 25.47 -0.50
N VAL A 500 -4.00 24.20 -0.91
CA VAL A 500 -4.73 23.76 -2.11
C VAL A 500 -6.25 23.67 -1.91
N ALA A 501 -6.75 23.77 -0.67
CA ALA A 501 -8.17 23.62 -0.34
C ALA A 501 -9.11 24.50 -1.22
N PRO A 502 -10.14 23.91 -1.86
CA PRO A 502 -11.03 24.65 -2.75
C PRO A 502 -11.82 25.72 -1.99
N LYS A 503 -12.02 26.89 -2.62
CA LYS A 503 -12.64 28.08 -1.99
C LYS A 503 -14.09 27.89 -1.50
N GLY A 504 -14.73 26.77 -1.84
CA GLY A 504 -16.14 26.50 -1.56
C GLY A 504 -17.08 27.15 -2.57
N GLY A 505 -18.39 26.96 -2.37
CA GLY A 505 -19.43 27.47 -3.24
C GLY A 505 -20.67 27.91 -2.47
N ARG A 506 -21.69 28.45 -3.16
CA ARG A 506 -22.95 28.84 -2.52
C ARG A 506 -23.58 27.62 -1.82
N GLY A 507 -23.56 27.61 -0.49
CA GLY A 507 -24.08 26.51 0.33
C GLY A 507 -23.24 25.23 0.31
N LYS A 508 -21.95 25.28 -0.08
CA LYS A 508 -21.02 24.15 0.01
C LYS A 508 -19.80 24.50 0.87
N PRO A 509 -19.31 23.57 1.72
CA PRO A 509 -18.02 23.70 2.40
C PRO A 509 -16.84 23.99 1.44
N GLY A 510 -15.77 24.52 2.00
CA GLY A 510 -14.51 24.85 1.31
C GLY A 510 -13.43 25.20 2.33
N ARG A 511 -12.35 25.85 1.90
CA ARG A 511 -11.17 26.21 2.72
C ARG A 511 -11.50 26.84 4.08
N GLN A 512 -12.53 27.69 4.18
CA GLN A 512 -12.96 28.27 5.47
C GLN A 512 -13.63 27.27 6.43
N ALA A 513 -14.29 26.24 5.91
CA ALA A 513 -14.84 25.16 6.72
C ALA A 513 -13.73 24.20 7.16
N TRP A 514 -12.84 23.82 6.23
CA TRP A 514 -11.63 23.04 6.50
C TRP A 514 -10.78 23.66 7.62
N VAL A 515 -10.29 24.89 7.44
CA VAL A 515 -9.41 25.58 8.42
C VAL A 515 -10.02 25.67 9.82
N ARG A 516 -11.35 25.84 9.92
CA ARG A 516 -12.07 25.88 11.20
C ARG A 516 -12.27 24.49 11.81
N GLU A 517 -12.52 23.47 10.99
CA GLU A 517 -12.77 22.10 11.46
C GLU A 517 -11.46 21.33 11.75
N THR A 518 -10.33 21.81 11.23
CA THR A 518 -8.99 21.31 11.56
C THR A 518 -8.21 22.21 12.53
N GLU A 519 -8.76 23.34 12.97
CA GLU A 519 -8.05 24.38 13.76
C GLU A 519 -7.29 23.81 14.98
N GLU A 520 -7.98 22.98 15.78
CA GLU A 520 -7.44 22.35 16.99
C GLU A 520 -6.37 21.29 16.67
N LEU A 521 -6.63 20.35 15.76
CA LEU A 521 -5.62 19.37 15.36
C LEU A 521 -4.40 20.03 14.72
N ARG A 522 -4.61 21.05 13.90
CA ARG A 522 -3.54 21.82 13.23
C ARG A 522 -2.67 22.58 14.23
N TRP A 523 -3.21 22.94 15.40
CA TRP A 523 -2.46 23.50 16.53
C TRP A 523 -1.72 22.41 17.32
N LEU A 524 -2.32 21.23 17.55
CA LEU A 524 -1.66 20.08 18.19
C LEU A 524 -0.54 19.45 17.34
N LEU A 525 -0.63 19.60 16.02
CA LEU A 525 0.40 19.20 15.06
C LEU A 525 1.51 20.27 14.89
N ASP A 526 1.30 21.51 15.33
CA ASP A 526 2.25 22.61 15.12
C ASP A 526 3.59 22.29 15.83
N PRO A 527 4.71 22.21 15.12
CA PRO A 527 5.98 21.87 15.74
C PRO A 527 6.55 22.95 16.67
N ASP A 528 6.07 24.19 16.64
CA ASP A 528 6.46 25.20 17.64
C ASP A 528 5.48 25.26 18.84
N TRP A 529 4.55 24.29 18.92
CA TRP A 529 3.66 24.07 20.08
C TRP A 529 4.43 23.67 21.34
N VAL A 530 4.01 24.21 22.49
CA VAL A 530 4.55 23.88 23.81
C VAL A 530 3.38 23.89 24.82
N PRO A 531 3.11 22.76 25.53
CA PRO A 531 2.10 22.74 26.57
C PRO A 531 2.48 23.67 27.73
N GLY A 532 1.48 24.24 28.42
CA GLY A 532 1.70 25.16 29.55
C GLY A 532 2.03 26.62 29.18
N ASN A 533 2.24 26.96 27.89
CA ASN A 533 2.53 28.35 27.48
C ASN A 533 1.26 29.19 27.17
N GLY A 534 0.08 28.67 27.51
CA GLY A 534 -1.20 29.36 27.40
C GLY A 534 -1.36 30.44 28.47
N ALA A 535 -1.19 31.70 28.08
CA ALA A 535 -1.39 32.92 28.89
C ALA A 535 -0.45 33.12 30.09
N SER A 536 0.64 33.87 29.88
CA SER A 536 1.39 34.54 30.95
C SER A 536 1.78 35.99 30.62
N ASP A 537 0.84 36.76 30.06
CA ASP A 537 0.88 38.22 30.18
C ASP A 537 0.77 38.55 31.68
N GLY A 538 1.83 39.12 32.25
CA GLY A 538 2.31 38.66 33.56
C GLY A 538 1.41 38.91 34.78
N LYS A 539 1.25 37.85 35.60
CA LYS A 539 1.05 37.97 37.05
C LYS A 539 1.60 36.77 37.81
N GLU A 540 1.97 37.00 39.07
CA GLU A 540 2.77 36.07 39.86
C GLU A 540 1.94 34.99 40.57
N LYS A 541 2.51 33.77 40.60
CA LYS A 541 2.43 32.74 41.65
C LYS A 541 1.14 32.59 42.47
N GLY A 542 0.54 31.40 42.34
CA GLY A 542 0.04 30.65 43.48
C GLY A 542 0.83 29.35 43.61
N ASP A 543 1.36 29.04 44.79
CA ASP A 543 2.01 27.74 45.05
C ASP A 543 0.90 26.70 45.30
N GLY A 544 0.49 25.97 44.25
CA GLY A 544 -0.48 24.88 44.29
C GLY A 544 0.19 23.51 44.16
N GLU A 545 -0.44 22.47 44.70
CA GLU A 545 0.06 21.09 44.60
C GLU A 545 -0.12 20.57 43.15
N GLY A 546 0.90 19.89 42.65
CA GLY A 546 0.99 19.55 41.23
C GLY A 546 0.02 18.44 40.81
N GLU A 547 -1.05 18.82 40.13
CA GLU A 547 -1.67 17.96 39.12
C GLU A 547 -0.64 17.75 37.99
N GLU A 548 -0.45 16.50 37.53
CA GLU A 548 0.44 16.21 36.42
C GLU A 548 -0.27 16.68 35.13
N GLU A 549 0.10 17.86 34.60
CA GLU A 549 -0.42 18.35 33.31
C GLU A 549 -0.20 17.28 32.24
N GLU A 550 -1.30 16.71 31.72
CA GLU A 550 -1.21 15.62 30.74
C GLU A 550 -0.47 16.10 29.48
N GLU A 551 0.55 15.34 29.08
CA GLU A 551 1.45 15.67 27.97
C GLU A 551 0.73 15.44 26.62
N LEU A 552 -0.27 16.29 26.31
CA LEU A 552 -1.15 16.25 25.12
C LEU A 552 -0.43 16.57 23.79
N GLY A 553 0.86 16.23 23.68
CA GLY A 553 1.63 16.33 22.45
C GLY A 553 1.53 15.05 21.63
N LEU A 554 0.96 15.14 20.43
CA LEU A 554 0.86 14.05 19.46
C LEU A 554 2.28 13.54 19.11
N GLY A 555 2.59 12.31 19.51
CA GLY A 555 3.94 11.74 19.47
C GLY A 555 4.22 10.80 18.29
N CYS A 556 3.18 10.22 17.71
CA CYS A 556 3.23 9.39 16.50
C CYS A 556 1.93 9.55 15.67
N ALA A 557 1.90 9.03 14.43
CA ALA A 557 0.68 9.03 13.61
C ALA A 557 -0.47 8.25 14.28
N GLY A 558 -0.15 7.22 15.06
CA GLY A 558 -1.11 6.54 15.93
C GLY A 558 -1.82 7.43 16.95
N ASP A 559 -1.16 8.47 17.50
CA ASP A 559 -1.82 9.43 18.39
C ASP A 559 -2.76 10.36 17.60
N VAL A 560 -2.36 10.74 16.38
CA VAL A 560 -3.20 11.53 15.45
C VAL A 560 -4.46 10.74 15.05
N LEU A 561 -4.35 9.42 14.89
CA LEU A 561 -5.48 8.55 14.62
C LEU A 561 -6.44 8.45 15.82
N GLN A 562 -5.90 8.31 17.04
CA GLN A 562 -6.75 8.30 18.24
C GLN A 562 -7.52 9.61 18.40
N TYR A 563 -6.86 10.76 18.22
CA TYR A 563 -7.54 12.06 18.20
C TYR A 563 -8.68 12.10 17.15
N ALA A 564 -8.45 11.58 15.94
CA ALA A 564 -9.49 11.52 14.90
C ALA A 564 -10.64 10.57 15.26
N PHE A 565 -10.38 9.49 16.01
CA PHE A 565 -11.39 8.57 16.52
C PHE A 565 -12.21 9.20 17.67
N ASP A 566 -11.55 9.86 18.63
CA ASP A 566 -12.18 10.55 19.76
C ASP A 566 -13.08 11.71 19.29
N MET A 567 -12.66 12.41 18.24
CA MET A 567 -13.47 13.44 17.57
C MET A 567 -14.57 12.87 16.65
N GLY A 568 -14.66 11.53 16.53
CA GLY A 568 -15.65 10.81 15.73
C GLY A 568 -15.49 10.99 14.21
N TRP A 569 -14.31 11.37 13.74
CA TRP A 569 -14.03 11.59 12.31
C TRP A 569 -13.78 10.29 11.53
N VAL A 570 -13.37 9.24 12.25
CA VAL A 570 -13.13 7.86 11.79
C VAL A 570 -13.82 6.92 12.78
N CYS A 571 -14.38 5.80 12.32
CA CYS A 571 -14.94 4.74 13.17
C CYS A 571 -14.27 3.37 12.93
N GLU A 572 -14.61 2.35 13.72
CA GLU A 572 -13.98 1.01 13.62
C GLU A 572 -14.17 0.40 12.22
N GLU A 573 -15.34 0.59 11.60
CA GLU A 573 -15.66 0.05 10.27
C GLU A 573 -14.82 0.67 9.13
N ASP A 574 -14.31 1.89 9.29
CA ASP A 574 -13.43 2.55 8.31
C ASP A 574 -12.05 1.88 8.23
N LEU A 575 -11.61 1.29 9.34
CA LEU A 575 -10.28 0.70 9.51
C LEU A 575 -10.24 -0.74 8.99
N GLY A 576 -11.41 -1.37 8.93
CA GLY A 576 -11.65 -2.71 8.40
C GLY A 576 -11.12 -3.84 9.29
N ASP A 577 -11.74 -5.00 9.19
CA ASP A 577 -11.08 -6.24 9.62
C ASP A 577 -9.75 -6.38 8.88
N ALA A 578 -8.68 -6.72 9.60
CA ALA A 578 -7.46 -7.20 8.97
C ALA A 578 -7.81 -8.50 8.20
N ASP A 579 -7.83 -8.43 6.86
CA ASP A 579 -8.41 -9.43 5.96
C ASP A 579 -7.58 -10.73 5.85
N THR A 580 -7.50 -11.42 6.99
CA THR A 580 -6.91 -12.75 7.16
C THR A 580 -7.57 -13.81 6.28
N SER A 581 -8.79 -13.55 5.76
CA SER A 581 -9.50 -14.44 4.84
C SER A 581 -8.76 -14.63 3.50
N ARG A 582 -7.93 -13.66 3.10
CA ARG A 582 -7.12 -13.76 1.86
C ARG A 582 -5.90 -14.66 1.97
N LEU A 583 -5.44 -14.99 3.18
CA LEU A 583 -4.29 -15.89 3.39
C LEU A 583 -4.66 -17.37 3.21
N SER A 584 -5.91 -17.77 3.44
CA SER A 584 -6.33 -19.18 3.42
C SER A 584 -6.63 -19.74 2.03
N LEU A 585 -6.74 -18.91 0.99
CA LEU A 585 -7.10 -19.33 -0.37
C LEU A 585 -5.91 -19.74 -1.26
N ARG A 586 -4.78 -20.16 -0.67
CA ARG A 586 -3.60 -20.63 -1.44
C ARG A 586 -2.91 -21.93 -0.98
N GLU A 587 -3.31 -22.55 0.13
CA GLU A 587 -2.68 -23.81 0.58
C GLU A 587 -3.38 -25.08 0.06
N ASP A 588 -4.69 -25.07 -0.14
CA ASP A 588 -5.47 -26.26 -0.56
C ASP A 588 -5.44 -26.53 -2.08
N SER A 589 -4.25 -26.60 -2.68
CA SER A 589 -4.09 -27.17 -4.04
C SER A 589 -2.68 -27.65 -4.42
N TYR A 590 -2.05 -28.56 -3.66
CA TYR A 590 -1.21 -29.69 -4.19
C TYR A 590 -0.59 -30.57 -3.07
N VAL A 591 -1.34 -31.53 -2.51
CA VAL A 591 -0.77 -32.69 -1.79
C VAL A 591 -1.52 -33.97 -2.21
N GLY A 592 -0.78 -35.02 -2.58
CA GLY A 592 -1.33 -36.16 -3.32
C GLY A 592 -1.99 -37.27 -2.49
N LEU A 593 -2.97 -37.95 -3.10
CA LEU A 593 -3.55 -39.21 -2.61
C LEU A 593 -2.80 -40.43 -3.18
N GLU A 594 -1.53 -40.61 -2.79
CA GLU A 594 -0.88 -41.92 -2.88
C GLU A 594 -0.80 -42.56 -1.49
N LYS A 595 -1.62 -43.60 -1.27
CA LYS A 595 -1.41 -44.58 -0.21
C LYS A 595 -1.68 -45.98 -0.75
N GLU A 596 -0.60 -46.73 -0.95
CA GLU A 596 -0.67 -48.17 -1.21
C GLU A 596 -1.54 -48.86 -0.15
N LYS A 597 -2.46 -49.73 -0.58
CA LYS A 597 -2.88 -50.86 0.22
C LYS A 597 -2.81 -52.14 -0.60
N LYS A 598 -2.14 -53.13 -0.01
CA LYS A 598 -1.83 -54.42 -0.61
C LYS A 598 -3.12 -55.22 -0.88
N SER A 599 -3.05 -56.08 -1.90
CA SER A 599 -4.04 -57.14 -2.13
C SER A 599 -4.11 -58.10 -0.93
N PRO A 600 -5.22 -58.85 -0.82
CA PRO A 600 -5.09 -60.27 -1.16
C PRO A 600 -6.30 -60.90 -1.90
N SER A 601 -6.00 -62.02 -2.57
CA SER A 601 -6.88 -63.18 -2.86
C SER A 601 -8.33 -62.97 -3.35
N ALA A 602 -8.50 -63.26 -4.65
CA ALA A 602 -9.61 -63.99 -5.29
C ALA A 602 -10.71 -64.63 -4.43
N LEU A 603 -11.97 -64.55 -4.92
CA LEU A 603 -12.73 -65.75 -5.35
C LEU A 603 -14.06 -65.41 -6.05
N LYS A 604 -14.30 -66.07 -7.19
CA LYS A 604 -15.52 -66.12 -8.03
C LYS A 604 -15.89 -64.86 -8.80
#